data_AF-A0A133NEK1-F1
#
_entry.id   AF-A0A133NEK1-F1
#
_cell.length_a   1.000
_cell.length_b   1.000
_cell.length_c   1.000
_cell.angle_alpha   90.00
_cell.angle_beta   90.00
_cell.angle_gamma   90.00
#
_symmetry.space_group_name_H-M   'P 1'
#
loop_
_entity.id
_entity.type
_entity.pdbx_description
1 polymer ?
#
loop_
_entity_poly.entity_id
_entity_poly.type
_entity_poly.pdbx_seq_one_letter_code
_entity_poly.pdbx_strand_id
1 'polypeptide(L)'
;MIFNELSDYFNVIPNELHFLFVPELSTEYNSFYKMNPEYGKGILNIIYPIDEAIILIGDFTPQYNFEKVSEINQNYVEISKFDTTSSSYKVGKKHKKRVEVGISCYINNNKLIQVFCDKNKAVKFVKIVLTENYFNTFLRNNYINNYKDFKSNFYYISQNPVSPELSFIFNQIETCKLNGIAQKMYLESKILEILSFITYKNNNRNEKKKTSLKVSSTDKLLLKKCIKLFQNNLSAYPSLNELASICCMSVSKFLLAFKYLYGVSPYKYLKNMRMEAALDLLLDTENKITVISENLGYKNSGHFAKLFKEYYGISPKEYRNKNIE
;
A
#
# COMPACT_ATOMS: atom_id res chain seq x y z
N MET A 1 20.43 -4.02 -14.46
CA MET A 1 20.04 -3.88 -15.88
C MET A 1 19.42 -2.50 -16.11
N ILE A 2 19.60 -1.94 -17.31
CA ILE A 2 19.02 -0.64 -17.71
C ILE A 2 17.92 -0.93 -18.73
N PHE A 3 16.74 -0.38 -18.49
CA PHE A 3 15.56 -0.54 -19.34
C PHE A 3 15.08 0.82 -19.81
N ASN A 4 14.73 0.94 -21.09
CA ASN A 4 14.18 2.18 -21.63
C ASN A 4 12.67 2.25 -21.42
N GLU A 5 11.98 1.11 -21.53
CA GLU A 5 10.55 0.99 -21.29
C GLU A 5 10.25 0.15 -20.04
N LEU A 6 9.16 0.49 -19.38
CA LEU A 6 8.66 -0.19 -18.19
C LEU A 6 8.11 -1.59 -18.52
N SER A 7 7.50 -1.74 -19.69
CA SER A 7 7.04 -3.01 -20.26
C SER A 7 8.18 -4.03 -20.35
N ASP A 8 9.32 -3.64 -20.94
CA ASP A 8 10.51 -4.49 -21.06
C ASP A 8 10.98 -4.99 -19.69
N TYR A 9 11.02 -4.09 -18.71
CA TYR A 9 11.39 -4.43 -17.36
C TYR A 9 10.45 -5.50 -16.76
N PHE A 10 9.13 -5.36 -16.95
CA PHE A 10 8.16 -6.30 -16.42
C PHE A 10 8.08 -7.63 -17.17
N ASN A 11 8.55 -7.68 -18.41
CA ASN A 11 8.70 -8.92 -19.17
C ASN A 11 9.88 -9.77 -18.68
N VAL A 12 10.95 -9.14 -18.16
CA VAL A 12 12.17 -9.82 -17.73
C VAL A 12 12.13 -10.19 -16.25
N ILE A 13 11.56 -9.32 -15.40
CA ILE A 13 11.66 -9.46 -13.94
C ILE A 13 11.16 -10.80 -13.37
N PRO A 14 10.06 -11.43 -13.86
CA PRO A 14 9.61 -12.68 -13.26
C PRO A 14 10.67 -13.77 -13.35
N ASN A 15 11.32 -13.90 -14.52
CA ASN A 15 12.36 -14.89 -14.76
C ASN A 15 13.62 -14.61 -13.91
N GLU A 16 14.04 -13.34 -13.79
CA GLU A 16 15.15 -12.95 -12.90
C GLU A 16 14.89 -13.30 -11.44
N LEU A 17 13.62 -13.30 -11.04
CA LEU A 17 13.19 -13.66 -9.69
C LEU A 17 12.82 -15.14 -9.56
N HIS A 18 13.19 -15.97 -10.54
CA HIS A 18 12.92 -17.41 -10.58
C HIS A 18 11.43 -17.76 -10.52
N PHE A 19 10.58 -16.94 -11.14
CA PHE A 19 9.19 -17.27 -11.40
C PHE A 19 9.05 -17.90 -12.78
N LEU A 20 8.26 -18.97 -12.85
CA LEU A 20 7.93 -19.72 -14.04
C LEU A 20 6.55 -19.29 -14.54
N PHE A 21 6.45 -18.94 -15.82
CA PHE A 21 5.18 -18.58 -16.46
C PHE A 21 4.22 -19.77 -16.47
N VAL A 22 2.93 -19.51 -16.21
CA VAL A 22 1.86 -20.53 -16.20
C VAL A 22 0.83 -20.18 -17.27
N PRO A 23 0.94 -20.74 -18.48
CA PRO A 23 0.07 -20.39 -19.60
C PRO A 23 -1.42 -20.62 -19.31
N GLU A 24 -1.76 -21.67 -18.56
CA GLU A 24 -3.15 -22.10 -18.32
C GLU A 24 -3.92 -21.14 -17.40
N LEU A 25 -3.20 -20.35 -16.61
CA LEU A 25 -3.76 -19.32 -15.72
C LEU A 25 -3.58 -17.90 -16.29
N SER A 26 -2.94 -17.80 -17.44
CA SER A 26 -2.65 -16.53 -18.11
C SER A 26 -3.70 -16.22 -19.18
N THR A 27 -3.86 -14.94 -19.48
CA THR A 27 -4.77 -14.44 -20.52
C THR A 27 -4.02 -13.39 -21.35
N GLU A 28 -4.67 -12.84 -22.37
CA GLU A 28 -4.10 -11.74 -23.17
C GLU A 28 -3.65 -10.53 -22.34
N TYR A 29 -4.33 -10.26 -21.21
CA TYR A 29 -4.08 -9.08 -20.37
C TYR A 29 -3.54 -9.42 -18.98
N ASN A 30 -3.26 -10.70 -18.72
CA ASN A 30 -2.79 -11.17 -17.42
C ASN A 30 -1.71 -12.24 -17.60
N SER A 31 -0.53 -12.01 -17.06
CA SER A 31 0.55 -12.98 -17.01
C SER A 31 0.69 -13.53 -15.60
N PHE A 32 0.37 -14.81 -15.45
CA PHE A 32 0.47 -15.51 -14.17
C PHE A 32 1.79 -16.29 -14.10
N TYR A 33 2.45 -16.19 -12.95
CA TYR A 33 3.68 -16.91 -12.69
C TYR A 33 3.67 -17.59 -11.32
N LYS A 34 4.35 -18.72 -11.23
CA LYS A 34 4.59 -19.46 -9.99
C LYS A 34 6.08 -19.50 -9.69
N MET A 35 6.47 -19.23 -8.44
CA MET A 35 7.88 -19.32 -8.05
C MET A 35 8.40 -20.74 -8.26
N ASN A 36 9.58 -20.88 -8.86
CA ASN A 36 10.26 -22.16 -9.00
C ASN A 36 10.45 -22.77 -7.59
N PRO A 37 9.99 -24.02 -7.34
CA PRO A 37 10.13 -24.69 -6.05
C PRO A 37 11.55 -24.75 -5.49
N GLU A 38 12.58 -24.74 -6.34
CA GLU A 38 13.99 -24.71 -5.92
C GLU A 38 14.38 -23.38 -5.26
N TYR A 39 13.64 -22.30 -5.57
CA TYR A 39 13.94 -20.94 -5.12
C TYR A 39 12.92 -20.40 -4.13
N GLY A 40 11.82 -21.10 -3.89
CA GLY A 40 10.79 -20.72 -2.93
C GLY A 40 9.40 -21.21 -3.31
N LYS A 41 8.38 -20.50 -2.85
CA LYS A 41 6.98 -20.82 -3.14
C LYS A 41 6.15 -19.54 -3.30
N GLY A 42 5.02 -19.65 -3.98
CA GLY A 42 4.06 -18.56 -4.14
C GLY A 42 3.94 -18.12 -5.59
N ILE A 43 3.34 -16.96 -5.78
CA ILE A 43 2.85 -16.50 -7.08
C ILE A 43 3.20 -15.03 -7.32
N LEU A 44 3.25 -14.68 -8.60
CA LEU A 44 3.33 -13.32 -9.09
C LEU A 44 2.35 -13.20 -10.26
N ASN A 45 1.49 -12.20 -10.22
CA ASN A 45 0.53 -11.92 -11.28
C ASN A 45 0.78 -10.51 -11.81
N ILE A 46 0.90 -10.35 -13.12
CA ILE A 46 1.09 -9.06 -13.78
C ILE A 46 -0.07 -8.82 -14.74
N ILE A 47 -0.88 -7.80 -14.45
CA ILE A 47 -2.09 -7.48 -15.19
C ILE A 47 -1.90 -6.15 -15.92
N TYR A 48 -2.35 -6.09 -17.17
CA TYR A 48 -2.32 -4.90 -18.02
C TYR A 48 -3.76 -4.42 -18.27
N PRO A 49 -4.38 -3.71 -17.31
CA PRO A 49 -5.77 -3.28 -17.44
C PRO A 49 -5.97 -2.32 -18.60
N ILE A 50 -4.97 -1.47 -18.91
CA ILE A 50 -4.95 -0.52 -20.03
C ILE A 50 -3.52 -0.28 -20.49
N ASP A 51 -3.38 0.22 -21.71
CA ASP A 51 -2.15 0.80 -22.21
C ASP A 51 -1.71 1.88 -21.20
N GLU A 52 -0.47 1.79 -20.69
CA GLU A 52 0.13 2.69 -19.68
C GLU A 52 -0.18 2.42 -18.19
N ALA A 53 -0.94 1.38 -17.85
CA ALA A 53 -1.09 0.93 -16.47
C ALA A 53 -0.75 -0.54 -16.28
N ILE A 54 -0.05 -0.86 -15.19
CA ILE A 54 0.36 -2.21 -14.84
C ILE A 54 -0.03 -2.47 -13.38
N ILE A 55 -0.67 -3.60 -13.11
CA ILE A 55 -0.96 -4.07 -11.76
C ILE A 55 -0.09 -5.29 -11.48
N LEU A 56 0.61 -5.29 -10.34
CA LEU A 56 1.36 -6.44 -9.86
C LEU A 56 0.78 -6.94 -8.55
N ILE A 57 0.46 -8.22 -8.48
CA ILE A 57 0.05 -8.90 -7.25
C ILE A 57 1.12 -9.95 -6.95
N GLY A 58 1.80 -9.82 -5.82
CA GLY A 58 2.82 -10.76 -5.39
C GLY A 58 2.47 -11.33 -4.03
N ASP A 59 2.50 -12.66 -3.92
CA ASP A 59 2.43 -13.39 -2.65
C ASP A 59 3.36 -14.60 -2.73
N PHE A 60 4.57 -14.45 -2.16
CA PHE A 60 5.60 -15.46 -2.25
C PHE A 60 6.55 -15.46 -1.07
N THR A 61 7.24 -16.58 -0.86
CA THR A 61 8.28 -16.74 0.15
C THR A 61 9.53 -17.31 -0.53
N PRO A 62 10.61 -16.53 -0.68
CA PRO A 62 11.84 -17.02 -1.28
C PRO A 62 12.64 -17.88 -0.30
N GLN A 63 13.36 -18.88 -0.80
CA GLN A 63 14.28 -19.74 -0.04
C GLN A 63 15.68 -19.11 0.14
N TYR A 64 15.96 -18.02 -0.57
CA TYR A 64 17.22 -17.29 -0.54
C TYR A 64 16.99 -15.79 -0.44
N ASN A 65 18.02 -15.05 -0.03
CA ASN A 65 18.00 -13.62 -0.20
C ASN A 65 18.17 -13.34 -1.70
N PHE A 66 17.30 -12.55 -2.29
CA PHE A 66 17.54 -12.04 -3.64
C PHE A 66 17.67 -10.53 -3.61
N GLU A 67 18.60 -10.04 -4.42
CA GLU A 67 18.79 -8.63 -4.73
C GLU A 67 18.52 -8.44 -6.21
N LYS A 68 17.74 -7.41 -6.51
CA LYS A 68 17.45 -7.01 -7.87
C LYS A 68 17.87 -5.56 -8.08
N VAL A 69 18.67 -5.32 -9.11
CA VAL A 69 19.23 -4.01 -9.44
C VAL A 69 18.79 -3.58 -10.84
N SER A 70 18.00 -2.52 -10.92
CA SER A 70 17.52 -1.96 -12.19
C SER A 70 17.61 -0.46 -12.25
N GLU A 71 17.77 0.06 -13.46
CA GLU A 71 17.48 1.44 -13.83
C GLU A 71 16.40 1.40 -14.92
N ILE A 72 15.37 2.22 -14.77
CA ILE A 72 14.26 2.32 -15.74
C ILE A 72 14.22 3.77 -16.18
N ASN A 73 14.41 4.03 -17.47
CA ASN A 73 14.54 5.36 -18.06
C ASN A 73 13.19 5.94 -18.53
N GLN A 74 12.09 5.34 -18.10
CA GLN A 74 10.74 5.86 -18.30
C GLN A 74 10.18 6.43 -16.99
N ASN A 75 9.56 7.60 -17.06
CA ASN A 75 8.87 8.18 -15.91
C ASN A 75 7.59 7.40 -15.59
N TYR A 76 7.43 7.01 -14.33
CA TYR A 76 6.23 6.37 -13.82
C TYR A 76 6.01 6.69 -12.34
N VAL A 77 4.78 6.49 -11.89
CA VAL A 77 4.41 6.45 -10.48
C VAL A 77 4.02 5.03 -10.12
N GLU A 78 4.53 4.55 -8.99
CA GLU A 78 4.10 3.32 -8.34
C GLU A 78 3.30 3.67 -7.07
N ILE A 79 2.09 3.11 -6.94
CA ILE A 79 1.25 3.14 -5.73
C ILE A 79 1.11 1.70 -5.28
N SER A 80 1.57 1.38 -4.07
CA SER A 80 1.68 0.00 -3.60
C SER A 80 1.05 -0.17 -2.23
N LYS A 81 0.28 -1.23 -2.03
CA LYS A 81 -0.05 -1.78 -0.70
C LYS A 81 0.96 -2.89 -0.39
N PHE A 82 1.58 -2.83 0.77
CA PHE A 82 2.43 -3.89 1.30
C PHE A 82 1.81 -4.47 2.56
N ASP A 83 1.69 -5.80 2.63
CA ASP A 83 1.16 -6.50 3.81
C ASP A 83 2.27 -7.11 4.66
N THR A 84 3.50 -7.03 4.16
CA THR A 84 4.69 -7.60 4.78
C THR A 84 5.79 -6.56 4.87
N THR A 85 6.71 -6.77 5.82
CA THR A 85 7.89 -5.92 5.99
C THR A 85 9.17 -6.61 5.56
N SER A 86 9.11 -7.75 4.88
CA SER A 86 10.27 -8.61 4.54
C SER A 86 11.18 -8.03 3.45
N SER A 87 10.69 -7.04 2.70
CA SER A 87 11.44 -6.38 1.63
C SER A 87 12.10 -5.08 2.07
N SER A 88 13.11 -4.68 1.32
CA SER A 88 13.78 -3.40 1.47
C SER A 88 14.25 -2.87 0.13
N TYR A 89 14.53 -1.57 0.06
CA TYR A 89 14.89 -0.92 -1.19
C TYR A 89 15.92 0.19 -0.97
N LYS A 90 16.66 0.50 -2.03
CA LYS A 90 17.62 1.60 -2.09
C LYS A 90 17.48 2.31 -3.43
N VAL A 91 17.49 3.64 -3.41
CA VAL A 91 17.32 4.47 -4.61
C VAL A 91 18.52 5.41 -4.75
N GLY A 92 19.28 5.23 -5.82
CA GLY A 92 20.56 5.89 -6.06
C GLY A 92 21.53 5.70 -4.89
N LYS A 93 22.17 6.78 -4.45
CA LYS A 93 23.16 6.78 -3.36
C LYS A 93 22.53 6.83 -1.95
N LYS A 94 21.21 6.72 -1.80
CA LYS A 94 20.55 6.79 -0.49
C LYS A 94 20.81 5.53 0.34
N HIS A 95 20.56 5.61 1.65
CA HIS A 95 20.58 4.44 2.52
C HIS A 95 19.44 3.47 2.18
N LYS A 96 19.71 2.18 2.40
CA LYS A 96 18.72 1.10 2.33
C LYS A 96 17.60 1.36 3.33
N LYS A 97 16.35 1.26 2.88
CA LYS A 97 15.14 1.44 3.70
C LYS A 97 14.32 0.17 3.70
N ARG A 98 13.75 -0.15 4.86
CA ARG A 98 12.78 -1.23 5.01
C ARG A 98 11.43 -0.80 4.43
N VAL A 99 10.73 -1.73 3.79
CA VAL A 99 9.32 -1.54 3.44
C VAL A 99 8.49 -1.63 4.73
N GLU A 100 7.54 -0.71 4.89
CA GLU A 100 6.57 -0.71 6.00
C GLU A 100 5.22 -1.22 5.47
N VAL A 101 4.41 -1.82 6.35
CA VAL A 101 3.04 -2.24 6.00
C VAL A 101 2.17 -1.02 5.72
N GLY A 102 1.26 -1.17 4.75
CA GLY A 102 0.32 -0.14 4.31
C GLY A 102 0.65 0.41 2.93
N ILE A 103 0.16 1.60 2.65
CA ILE A 103 0.28 2.26 1.35
C ILE A 103 1.62 2.98 1.22
N SER A 104 2.26 2.80 0.07
CA SER A 104 3.49 3.49 -0.30
C SER A 104 3.36 4.07 -1.70
N CYS A 105 4.00 5.22 -1.92
CA CYS A 105 4.09 5.81 -3.25
C CYS A 105 5.55 6.05 -3.60
N TYR A 106 5.92 5.64 -4.80
CA TYR A 106 7.23 5.86 -5.39
C TYR A 106 7.08 6.57 -6.73
N ILE A 107 7.97 7.53 -6.99
CA ILE A 107 8.02 8.25 -8.25
C ILE A 107 9.38 7.98 -8.85
N ASN A 108 9.40 7.34 -10.01
CA ASN A 108 10.63 7.12 -10.71
C ASN A 108 11.19 8.46 -11.21
N ASN A 109 12.50 8.62 -11.07
CA ASN A 109 13.23 9.77 -11.59
C ASN A 109 14.54 9.26 -12.23
N ASN A 110 14.45 8.12 -12.92
CA ASN A 110 15.54 7.47 -13.66
C ASN A 110 16.79 7.27 -12.80
N LYS A 111 16.59 6.75 -11.58
CA LYS A 111 17.68 6.42 -10.66
C LYS A 111 17.79 4.92 -10.55
N LEU A 112 19.01 4.42 -10.37
CA LEU A 112 19.26 3.05 -9.96
C LEU A 112 18.42 2.68 -8.73
N ILE A 113 17.64 1.60 -8.83
CA ILE A 113 16.86 1.02 -7.74
C ILE A 113 17.42 -0.36 -7.43
N GLN A 114 17.72 -0.60 -6.16
CA GLN A 114 18.02 -1.93 -5.64
C GLN A 114 16.85 -2.36 -4.76
N VAL A 115 16.27 -3.53 -5.02
CA VAL A 115 15.21 -4.15 -4.21
C VAL A 115 15.78 -5.44 -3.62
N PHE A 116 15.47 -5.68 -2.36
CA PHE A 116 15.95 -6.84 -1.61
C PHE A 116 14.76 -7.53 -0.95
N CYS A 117 14.74 -8.87 -0.99
CA CYS A 117 13.82 -9.67 -0.20
C CYS A 117 14.60 -10.63 0.71
N ASP A 118 14.17 -10.70 1.96
CA ASP A 118 14.79 -11.56 2.96
C ASP A 118 14.44 -13.04 2.70
N LYS A 119 15.44 -13.92 2.83
CA LYS A 119 15.28 -15.37 2.84
C LYS A 119 14.22 -15.81 3.84
N ASN A 120 13.39 -16.77 3.42
CA ASN A 120 12.37 -17.46 4.21
C ASN A 120 11.33 -16.54 4.86
N LYS A 121 11.13 -15.33 4.32
CA LYS A 121 10.09 -14.41 4.79
C LYS A 121 9.11 -14.11 3.67
N ALA A 122 7.82 -14.21 3.98
CA ALA A 122 6.75 -13.91 3.03
C ALA A 122 6.85 -12.45 2.56
N VAL A 123 6.66 -12.25 1.26
CA VAL A 123 6.54 -10.97 0.56
C VAL A 123 5.15 -10.94 -0.06
N LYS A 124 4.32 -10.03 0.44
CA LYS A 124 2.95 -9.82 -0.03
C LYS A 124 2.71 -8.35 -0.36
N PHE A 125 2.26 -8.08 -1.58
CA PHE A 125 1.97 -6.73 -2.07
C PHE A 125 0.97 -6.72 -3.23
N VAL A 126 0.34 -5.56 -3.40
CA VAL A 126 -0.33 -5.17 -4.64
C VAL A 126 0.24 -3.83 -5.09
N LYS A 127 0.63 -3.70 -6.35
CA LYS A 127 1.19 -2.47 -6.94
C LYS A 127 0.38 -2.04 -8.13
N ILE A 128 0.19 -0.74 -8.27
CA ILE A 128 -0.31 -0.09 -9.47
C ILE A 128 0.81 0.80 -9.97
N VAL A 129 1.24 0.59 -11.20
CA VAL A 129 2.28 1.36 -11.86
C VAL A 129 1.66 2.08 -13.04
N LEU A 130 1.76 3.41 -13.04
CA LEU A 130 1.19 4.30 -14.05
C LEU A 130 2.32 5.08 -14.70
N THR A 131 2.48 4.97 -16.01
CA THR A 131 3.49 5.74 -16.73
C THR A 131 3.10 7.22 -16.76
N GLU A 132 4.05 8.10 -17.07
CA GLU A 132 3.75 9.51 -17.33
C GLU A 132 2.70 9.70 -18.44
N ASN A 133 2.69 8.83 -19.45
CA ASN A 133 1.77 8.93 -20.57
C ASN A 133 0.31 8.71 -20.14
N TYR A 134 0.04 7.82 -19.17
CA TYR A 134 -1.28 7.65 -18.58
C TYR A 134 -1.85 8.98 -18.06
N PHE A 135 -1.03 9.79 -17.38
CA PHE A 135 -1.47 11.08 -16.85
C PHE A 135 -1.66 12.12 -17.96
N ASN A 136 -0.71 12.18 -18.89
CA ASN A 136 -0.68 13.23 -19.91
C ASN A 136 -1.70 13.02 -21.03
N THR A 137 -2.20 11.80 -21.21
CA THR A 137 -3.24 11.47 -22.19
C THR A 137 -4.59 11.28 -21.49
N PHE A 138 -4.80 10.12 -20.86
CA PHE A 138 -6.08 9.72 -20.30
C PHE A 138 -6.59 10.69 -19.24
N LEU A 139 -5.78 11.02 -18.22
CA LEU A 139 -6.24 11.91 -17.15
C LEU A 139 -6.37 13.37 -17.60
N ARG A 140 -5.46 13.85 -18.45
CA ARG A 140 -5.52 15.22 -18.97
C ARG A 140 -6.76 15.46 -19.80
N ASN A 141 -7.08 14.53 -20.70
CA ASN A 141 -8.23 14.65 -21.60
C ASN A 141 -9.55 14.60 -20.84
N ASN A 142 -9.62 13.83 -19.74
CA ASN A 142 -10.87 13.63 -18.99
C ASN A 142 -11.05 14.55 -17.78
N TYR A 143 -9.96 15.03 -17.14
CA TYR A 143 -10.03 15.72 -15.85
C TYR A 143 -9.14 16.97 -15.73
N ILE A 144 -8.48 17.40 -16.82
CA ILE A 144 -7.61 18.60 -16.88
C ILE A 144 -6.42 18.56 -15.89
N ASN A 145 -5.97 17.36 -15.48
CA ASN A 145 -4.78 17.18 -14.66
C ASN A 145 -3.64 16.55 -15.46
N ASN A 146 -2.39 16.88 -15.16
CA ASN A 146 -1.21 16.29 -15.78
C ASN A 146 -0.28 15.61 -14.75
N TYR A 147 0.78 14.97 -15.25
CA TYR A 147 1.75 14.25 -14.40
C TYR A 147 2.37 15.12 -13.29
N LYS A 148 2.66 16.41 -13.57
CA LYS A 148 3.28 17.31 -12.60
C LYS A 148 2.36 17.60 -11.42
N ASP A 149 1.06 17.73 -11.68
CA ASP A 149 0.05 17.99 -10.64
C ASP A 149 0.01 16.84 -9.62
N PHE A 150 0.03 15.62 -10.13
CA PHE A 150 0.00 14.40 -9.33
C PHE A 150 1.29 14.11 -8.56
N LYS A 151 2.45 14.52 -9.08
CA LYS A 151 3.75 14.31 -8.43
C LYS A 151 3.78 14.85 -6.99
N SER A 152 3.09 15.96 -6.75
CA SER A 152 2.97 16.57 -5.41
C SER A 152 2.03 15.79 -4.48
N ASN A 153 0.95 15.21 -5.02
CA ASN A 153 -0.06 14.46 -4.28
C ASN A 153 0.53 13.17 -3.69
N PHE A 154 1.32 12.45 -4.48
CA PHE A 154 1.94 11.17 -4.09
C PHE A 154 2.96 11.31 -2.95
N TYR A 155 3.62 12.46 -2.83
CA TYR A 155 4.60 12.69 -1.76
C TYR A 155 3.97 12.63 -0.37
N TYR A 156 2.72 13.04 -0.20
CA TYR A 156 2.04 12.99 1.10
C TYR A 156 1.73 11.56 1.54
N ILE A 157 1.24 10.73 0.61
CA ILE A 157 0.89 9.33 0.88
C ILE A 157 2.13 8.54 1.28
N SER A 158 3.27 8.83 0.64
CA SER A 158 4.56 8.24 1.01
C SER A 158 4.98 8.47 2.48
N GLN A 159 4.37 9.45 3.16
CA GLN A 159 4.64 9.76 4.58
C GLN A 159 3.57 9.18 5.53
N ASN A 160 2.45 8.69 4.99
CA ASN A 160 1.26 8.29 5.72
C ASN A 160 0.72 6.97 5.18
N PRO A 161 1.34 5.84 5.57
CA PRO A 161 1.02 4.55 4.97
C PRO A 161 -0.37 4.02 5.37
N VAL A 162 -0.94 4.51 6.47
CA VAL A 162 -2.24 4.05 6.98
C VAL A 162 -3.38 4.79 6.28
N SER A 163 -4.13 4.07 5.46
CA SER A 163 -5.31 4.54 4.74
C SER A 163 -6.31 3.39 4.51
N PRO A 164 -7.21 3.12 5.48
CA PRO A 164 -8.20 2.05 5.41
C PRO A 164 -8.96 1.98 4.08
N GLU A 165 -9.34 3.14 3.55
CA GLU A 165 -10.10 3.25 2.31
C GLU A 165 -9.30 2.77 1.09
N LEU A 166 -8.00 3.11 1.01
CA LEU A 166 -7.13 2.63 -0.06
C LEU A 166 -6.84 1.14 0.11
N SER A 167 -6.57 0.70 1.35
CA SER A 167 -6.33 -0.70 1.66
C SER A 167 -7.51 -1.60 1.26
N PHE A 168 -8.75 -1.11 1.44
CA PHE A 168 -9.95 -1.80 0.97
C PHE A 168 -9.99 -1.95 -0.56
N ILE A 169 -9.68 -0.89 -1.30
CA ILE A 169 -9.65 -0.91 -2.76
C ILE A 169 -8.54 -1.83 -3.29
N PHE A 170 -7.36 -1.81 -2.65
CA PHE A 170 -6.27 -2.72 -3.01
C PHE A 170 -6.64 -4.19 -2.77
N ASN A 171 -7.33 -4.51 -1.68
CA ASN A 171 -7.81 -5.88 -1.44
C ASN A 171 -8.87 -6.30 -2.47
N GLN A 172 -9.70 -5.36 -2.93
CA GLN A 172 -10.65 -5.59 -4.01
C GLN A 172 -9.99 -5.84 -5.38
N ILE A 173 -8.80 -5.27 -5.61
CA ILE A 173 -7.96 -5.58 -6.78
C ILE A 173 -7.36 -6.97 -6.64
N GLU A 174 -6.78 -7.27 -5.47
CA GLU A 174 -6.14 -8.56 -5.16
C GLU A 174 -7.08 -9.75 -5.34
N THR A 175 -8.32 -9.60 -4.85
CA THR A 175 -9.33 -10.66 -4.79
C THR A 175 -10.26 -10.68 -6.01
N CYS A 176 -9.95 -9.92 -7.06
CA CYS A 176 -10.78 -9.82 -8.25
C CYS A 176 -10.87 -11.18 -8.98
N LYS A 177 -12.11 -11.70 -9.12
CA LYS A 177 -12.41 -12.96 -9.84
C LYS A 177 -12.93 -12.75 -11.27
N LEU A 178 -13.12 -11.50 -11.69
CA LEU A 178 -13.56 -11.17 -13.05
C LEU A 178 -12.46 -11.54 -14.05
N ASN A 179 -12.86 -11.83 -15.30
CA ASN A 179 -11.95 -12.14 -16.40
C ASN A 179 -12.29 -11.33 -17.67
N GLY A 180 -11.40 -11.39 -18.66
CA GLY A 180 -11.57 -10.73 -19.94
C GLY A 180 -11.80 -9.21 -19.82
N ILE A 181 -12.69 -8.68 -20.67
CA ILE A 181 -12.95 -7.24 -20.73
C ILE A 181 -13.59 -6.69 -19.45
N ALA A 182 -14.40 -7.50 -18.75
CA ALA A 182 -15.01 -7.09 -17.48
C ALA A 182 -13.96 -6.86 -16.38
N GLN A 183 -12.90 -7.67 -16.36
CA GLN A 183 -11.78 -7.47 -15.44
C GLN A 183 -11.04 -6.16 -15.74
N LYS A 184 -10.77 -5.85 -17.01
CA LYS A 184 -10.11 -4.60 -17.42
C LYS A 184 -10.90 -3.39 -16.92
N MET A 185 -12.18 -3.31 -17.27
CA MET A 185 -13.07 -2.23 -16.85
C MET A 185 -13.11 -2.08 -15.32
N TYR A 186 -13.21 -3.20 -14.61
CA TYR A 186 -13.21 -3.19 -13.15
C TYR A 186 -11.90 -2.64 -12.58
N LEU A 187 -10.74 -3.15 -13.03
CA LEU A 187 -9.43 -2.72 -12.54
C LEU A 187 -9.13 -1.26 -12.90
N GLU A 188 -9.49 -0.82 -14.11
CA GLU A 188 -9.46 0.59 -14.50
C GLU A 188 -10.28 1.47 -13.55
N SER A 189 -11.50 1.03 -13.23
CA SER A 189 -12.34 1.76 -12.27
C SER A 189 -11.69 1.85 -10.89
N LYS A 190 -10.97 0.81 -10.44
CA LYS A 190 -10.24 0.80 -9.16
C LYS A 190 -9.03 1.72 -9.17
N ILE A 191 -8.31 1.81 -10.30
CA ILE A 191 -7.25 2.79 -10.49
C ILE A 191 -7.82 4.21 -10.35
N LEU A 192 -8.93 4.49 -11.04
CA LEU A 192 -9.62 5.79 -10.94
C LEU A 192 -10.12 6.09 -9.54
N GLU A 193 -10.69 5.11 -8.84
CA GLU A 193 -11.15 5.24 -7.46
C GLU A 193 -9.99 5.64 -6.54
N ILE A 194 -8.84 4.96 -6.64
CA ILE A 194 -7.61 5.31 -5.91
C ILE A 194 -7.18 6.74 -6.24
N LEU A 195 -7.05 7.09 -7.52
CA LEU A 195 -6.58 8.41 -7.94
C LEU A 195 -7.52 9.54 -7.49
N SER A 196 -8.84 9.29 -7.49
CA SER A 196 -9.83 10.24 -6.99
C SER A 196 -9.61 10.52 -5.50
N PHE A 197 -9.36 9.47 -4.71
CA PHE A 197 -9.13 9.57 -3.28
C PHE A 197 -7.83 10.30 -2.94
N ILE A 198 -6.76 9.99 -3.68
CA ILE A 198 -5.46 10.67 -3.58
C ILE A 198 -5.60 12.16 -3.88
N THR A 199 -6.33 12.50 -4.94
CA THR A 199 -6.59 13.89 -5.36
C THR A 199 -7.40 14.64 -4.31
N TYR A 200 -8.49 14.05 -3.81
CA TYR A 200 -9.35 14.64 -2.78
C TYR A 200 -8.59 14.92 -1.47
N LYS A 201 -7.80 13.95 -0.99
CA LYS A 201 -7.00 14.12 0.24
C LYS A 201 -6.00 15.27 0.12
N ASN A 202 -5.42 15.50 -1.06
CA ASN A 202 -4.47 16.59 -1.25
C ASN A 202 -5.15 17.98 -1.21
N ASN A 203 -6.29 18.14 -1.88
CA ASN A 203 -7.03 19.41 -1.91
C ASN A 203 -7.40 19.86 -0.49
N ASN A 204 -7.97 18.97 0.31
CA ASN A 204 -8.31 19.22 1.72
C ASN A 204 -7.09 19.58 2.60
N ARG A 205 -5.88 19.22 2.18
CA ARG A 205 -4.65 19.53 2.92
C ARG A 205 -4.11 20.92 2.57
N ASN A 206 -4.14 21.31 1.30
CA ASN A 206 -3.68 22.64 0.89
C ASN A 206 -4.47 23.75 1.61
N GLU A 207 -5.74 23.51 1.90
CA GLU A 207 -6.55 24.40 2.74
C GLU A 207 -6.06 24.46 4.20
N LYS A 208 -5.59 23.34 4.76
CA LYS A 208 -5.14 23.22 6.18
C LYS A 208 -3.70 23.65 6.43
N LYS A 209 -2.84 23.70 5.39
CA LYS A 209 -1.46 24.20 5.46
C LYS A 209 -1.34 25.70 5.77
N LYS A 210 -2.46 26.42 5.86
CA LYS A 210 -2.51 27.80 6.37
C LYS A 210 -2.12 27.94 7.86
N THR A 211 -1.84 26.85 8.56
CA THR A 211 -1.37 26.85 9.96
C THR A 211 0.16 26.89 10.05
N SER A 212 0.71 27.79 10.86
CA SER A 212 2.15 28.11 10.99
C SER A 212 2.99 27.10 11.80
N LEU A 213 2.44 25.92 12.14
CA LEU A 213 3.09 24.92 12.97
C LEU A 213 4.34 24.34 12.27
N LYS A 214 5.53 24.65 12.81
CA LYS A 214 6.79 24.00 12.41
C LYS A 214 7.08 22.80 13.31
N VAL A 215 6.98 21.59 12.76
CA VAL A 215 7.37 20.35 13.45
C VAL A 215 8.84 20.04 13.15
N SER A 216 9.68 20.01 14.19
CA SER A 216 11.12 19.76 14.06
C SER A 216 11.43 18.33 13.57
N SER A 217 12.63 18.08 13.04
CA SER A 217 13.06 16.73 12.65
C SER A 217 13.07 15.76 13.84
N THR A 218 13.44 16.24 15.02
CA THR A 218 13.41 15.47 16.28
C THR A 218 11.97 15.09 16.66
N ASP A 219 11.04 16.05 16.60
CA ASP A 219 9.62 15.80 16.86
C ASP A 219 9.05 14.76 15.89
N LYS A 220 9.40 14.82 14.60
CA LYS A 220 8.98 13.80 13.61
C LYS A 220 9.50 12.40 13.95
N LEU A 221 10.75 12.29 14.41
CA LEU A 221 11.33 11.01 14.83
C LEU A 221 10.59 10.44 16.05
N LEU A 222 10.29 11.28 17.04
CA LEU A 222 9.58 10.90 18.26
C LEU A 222 8.13 10.50 17.97
N LEU A 223 7.44 11.23 17.10
CA LEU A 223 6.11 10.86 16.62
C LEU A 223 6.12 9.52 15.86
N LYS A 224 7.16 9.24 15.05
CA LYS A 224 7.33 7.95 14.39
C LYS A 224 7.52 6.80 15.39
N LYS A 225 8.14 7.04 16.55
CA LYS A 225 8.21 6.02 17.62
C LYS A 225 6.82 5.69 18.18
N CYS A 226 5.95 6.68 18.33
CA CYS A 226 4.55 6.44 18.72
C CYS A 226 3.82 5.52 17.74
N ILE A 227 4.01 5.70 16.42
CA ILE A 227 3.42 4.81 15.41
C ILE A 227 3.94 3.38 15.56
N LYS A 228 5.25 3.20 15.79
CA LYS A 228 5.83 1.86 16.02
C LYS A 228 5.24 1.17 17.24
N LEU A 229 4.91 1.90 18.30
CA LEU A 229 4.24 1.32 19.45
C LEU A 229 2.85 0.79 19.09
N PHE A 230 2.08 1.54 18.30
CA PHE A 230 0.80 1.04 17.77
C PHE A 230 0.98 -0.21 16.90
N GLN A 231 1.99 -0.22 16.04
CA GLN A 231 2.28 -1.37 15.17
C GLN A 231 2.64 -2.63 15.97
N ASN A 232 3.38 -2.47 17.07
CA ASN A 232 3.79 -3.59 17.91
C ASN A 232 2.64 -4.18 18.73
N ASN A 233 1.63 -3.38 19.07
CA ASN A 233 0.46 -3.86 19.79
C ASN A 233 -0.79 -3.05 19.44
N LEU A 234 -1.54 -3.54 18.45
CA LEU A 234 -2.81 -2.94 18.05
C LEU A 234 -3.87 -3.02 19.16
N SER A 235 -3.81 -4.00 20.05
CA SER A 235 -4.78 -4.17 21.14
C SER A 235 -4.60 -3.16 22.28
N ALA A 236 -3.44 -2.50 22.36
CA ALA A 236 -3.13 -1.56 23.43
C ALA A 236 -3.98 -0.28 23.39
N TYR A 237 -4.21 0.30 24.57
CA TYR A 237 -4.90 1.59 24.75
C TYR A 237 -4.08 2.53 25.64
N PRO A 238 -2.93 3.02 25.16
CA PRO A 238 -2.16 3.98 25.94
C PRO A 238 -2.94 5.29 26.11
N SER A 239 -2.84 5.92 27.28
CA SER A 239 -3.42 7.23 27.55
C SER A 239 -2.72 8.32 26.73
N LEU A 240 -3.39 9.46 26.50
CA LEU A 240 -2.76 10.60 25.82
C LEU A 240 -1.53 11.12 26.58
N ASN A 241 -1.53 11.03 27.91
CA ASN A 241 -0.38 11.42 28.73
C ASN A 241 0.82 10.50 28.49
N GLU A 242 0.61 9.18 28.42
CA GLU A 242 1.66 8.22 28.10
C GLU A 242 2.22 8.45 26.69
N LEU A 243 1.34 8.63 25.70
CA LEU A 243 1.75 8.89 24.32
C LEU A 243 2.57 10.18 24.19
N ALA A 244 2.11 11.26 24.82
CA ALA A 244 2.81 12.54 24.82
C ALA A 244 4.17 12.43 25.54
N SER A 245 4.22 11.71 26.68
CA SER A 245 5.44 11.46 27.44
C SER A 245 6.48 10.68 26.62
N ILE A 246 6.07 9.61 25.92
CA ILE A 246 6.94 8.85 25.01
C ILE A 246 7.53 9.74 23.91
N CYS A 247 6.74 10.70 23.43
CA CYS A 247 7.18 11.66 22.43
C CYS A 247 7.95 12.86 23.01
N CYS A 248 8.20 12.90 24.32
CA CYS A 248 8.81 14.04 25.03
C CYS A 248 8.10 15.37 24.72
N MET A 249 6.77 15.37 24.72
CA MET A 249 5.92 16.52 24.41
C MET A 249 4.87 16.74 25.50
N SER A 250 4.40 17.98 25.64
CA SER A 250 3.10 18.22 26.29
C SER A 250 1.98 17.60 25.45
N VAL A 251 0.87 17.22 26.08
CA VAL A 251 -0.30 16.66 25.37
C VAL A 251 -0.77 17.56 24.23
N SER A 252 -0.84 18.87 24.48
CA SER A 252 -1.24 19.85 23.45
C SER A 252 -0.28 19.88 22.27
N LYS A 253 1.04 19.91 22.52
CA LYS A 253 2.04 19.87 21.44
C LYS A 253 1.96 18.56 20.67
N PHE A 254 1.83 17.42 21.37
CA PHE A 254 1.70 16.11 20.77
C PHE A 254 0.50 16.02 19.84
N LEU A 255 -0.70 16.41 20.29
CA LEU A 255 -1.92 16.36 19.48
C LEU A 255 -1.82 17.23 18.22
N LEU A 256 -1.29 18.45 18.36
CA LEU A 256 -1.10 19.36 17.22
C LEU A 256 -0.06 18.82 16.23
N ALA A 257 1.10 18.40 16.71
CA ALA A 257 2.17 17.89 15.87
C ALA A 257 1.79 16.57 15.18
N PHE A 258 1.09 15.67 15.89
CA PHE A 258 0.59 14.42 15.34
C PHE A 258 -0.45 14.68 14.24
N LYS A 259 -1.46 15.52 14.50
CA LYS A 259 -2.47 15.87 13.49
C LYS A 259 -1.87 16.60 12.29
N TYR A 260 -0.85 17.44 12.51
CA TYR A 260 -0.13 18.11 11.42
C TYR A 260 0.60 17.10 10.52
N LEU A 261 1.28 16.11 11.12
CA LEU A 261 2.09 15.14 10.39
C LEU A 261 1.22 14.06 9.72
N TYR A 262 0.23 13.53 10.45
CA TYR A 262 -0.57 12.36 10.05
C TYR A 262 -2.01 12.68 9.64
N GLY A 263 -2.42 13.95 9.70
CA GLY A 263 -3.73 14.43 9.25
C GLY A 263 -4.92 14.13 10.18
N VAL A 264 -4.75 13.22 11.15
CA VAL A 264 -5.79 12.77 12.09
C VAL A 264 -5.27 12.74 13.52
N SER A 265 -6.16 12.55 14.52
CA SER A 265 -5.74 12.36 15.91
C SER A 265 -5.06 11.00 16.12
N PRO A 266 -4.23 10.84 17.17
CA PRO A 266 -3.56 9.56 17.48
C PRO A 266 -4.51 8.37 17.59
N TYR A 267 -5.64 8.52 18.29
CA TYR A 267 -6.61 7.43 18.43
C TYR A 267 -7.39 7.14 17.15
N LYS A 268 -7.66 8.15 16.31
CA LYS A 268 -8.23 7.91 14.98
C LYS A 268 -7.22 7.17 14.10
N TYR A 269 -5.93 7.49 14.21
CA TYR A 269 -4.87 6.77 13.50
C TYR A 269 -4.78 5.31 13.95
N LEU A 270 -4.76 5.04 15.26
CA LEU A 270 -4.80 3.67 15.80
C LEU A 270 -6.05 2.91 15.34
N LYS A 271 -7.23 3.56 15.35
CA LYS A 271 -8.47 2.99 14.83
C LYS A 271 -8.34 2.64 13.35
N ASN A 272 -7.73 3.51 12.55
CA ASN A 272 -7.49 3.24 11.13
C ASN A 272 -6.56 2.03 10.94
N MET A 273 -5.46 1.95 11.68
CA MET A 273 -4.56 0.79 11.65
C MET A 273 -5.29 -0.51 12.00
N ARG A 274 -6.17 -0.48 13.00
CA ARG A 274 -6.98 -1.65 13.37
C ARG A 274 -7.96 -2.05 12.27
N MET A 275 -8.56 -1.10 11.57
CA MET A 275 -9.46 -1.38 10.46
C MET A 275 -8.71 -1.99 9.27
N GLU A 276 -7.51 -1.50 8.94
CA GLU A 276 -6.65 -2.12 7.92
C GLU A 276 -6.27 -3.54 8.29
N ALA A 277 -5.76 -3.75 9.50
CA ALA A 277 -5.42 -5.09 9.99
C ALA A 277 -6.65 -6.02 10.02
N ALA A 278 -7.85 -5.48 10.25
CA ALA A 278 -9.08 -6.27 10.17
C ALA A 278 -9.35 -6.80 8.76
N LEU A 279 -9.10 -5.99 7.71
CA LEU A 279 -9.28 -6.45 6.34
C LEU A 279 -8.39 -7.67 6.06
N ASP A 280 -7.10 -7.55 6.39
CA ASP A 280 -6.12 -8.60 6.12
C ASP A 280 -6.43 -9.86 6.96
N LEU A 281 -6.78 -9.71 8.25
CA LEU A 281 -7.15 -10.85 9.10
C LEU A 281 -8.44 -11.55 8.64
N LEU A 282 -9.39 -10.82 8.03
CA LEU A 282 -10.62 -11.40 7.52
C LEU A 282 -10.41 -12.19 6.22
N LEU A 283 -9.40 -11.81 5.42
CA LEU A 283 -9.00 -12.49 4.19
C LEU A 283 -8.07 -13.68 4.46
N ASP A 284 -7.04 -13.47 5.28
CA ASP A 284 -5.90 -14.38 5.39
C ASP A 284 -6.09 -15.43 6.49
N THR A 285 -7.18 -15.36 7.26
CA THR A 285 -7.44 -16.27 8.38
C THR A 285 -8.89 -16.67 8.54
N GLU A 286 -9.09 -17.89 9.06
CA GLU A 286 -10.41 -18.44 9.44
C GLU A 286 -10.84 -18.05 10.87
N ASN A 287 -10.11 -17.13 11.52
CA ASN A 287 -10.40 -16.72 12.90
C ASN A 287 -11.83 -16.19 13.02
N LYS A 288 -12.52 -16.55 14.10
CA LYS A 288 -13.87 -16.01 14.37
C LYS A 288 -13.81 -14.48 14.46
N ILE A 289 -14.86 -13.80 14.00
CA ILE A 289 -14.94 -12.32 14.02
C ILE A 289 -14.74 -11.78 15.45
N THR A 290 -15.18 -12.52 16.48
CA THR A 290 -14.95 -12.21 17.90
C THR A 290 -13.46 -12.19 18.26
N VAL A 291 -12.72 -13.21 17.82
CA VAL A 291 -11.26 -13.32 18.05
C VAL A 291 -10.51 -12.22 17.32
N ILE A 292 -10.88 -11.91 16.06
CA ILE A 292 -10.29 -10.79 15.32
C ILE A 292 -10.53 -9.47 16.04
N SER A 293 -11.76 -9.22 16.48
CA SER A 293 -12.14 -8.04 17.25
C SER A 293 -11.29 -7.90 18.51
N GLU A 294 -11.16 -8.97 19.30
CA GLU A 294 -10.37 -9.00 20.54
C GLU A 294 -8.87 -8.73 20.28
N ASN A 295 -8.28 -9.39 19.29
CA ASN A 295 -6.88 -9.20 18.90
C ASN A 295 -6.58 -7.76 18.44
N LEU A 296 -7.56 -7.08 17.88
CA LEU A 296 -7.47 -5.67 17.48
C LEU A 296 -7.80 -4.71 18.64
N GLY A 297 -8.07 -5.23 19.85
CA GLY A 297 -8.34 -4.46 21.06
C GLY A 297 -9.81 -4.06 21.24
N TYR A 298 -10.75 -4.52 20.43
CA TYR A 298 -12.15 -4.19 20.63
C TYR A 298 -12.77 -5.12 21.68
N LYS A 299 -13.25 -4.52 22.78
CA LYS A 299 -13.94 -5.25 23.87
C LYS A 299 -15.27 -5.88 23.46
N ASN A 300 -15.90 -5.35 22.41
CA ASN A 300 -17.21 -5.78 21.96
C ASN A 300 -17.17 -5.98 20.44
N SER A 301 -17.41 -7.21 20.00
CA SER A 301 -17.41 -7.62 18.59
C SER A 301 -18.52 -6.95 17.77
N GLY A 302 -19.68 -6.67 18.38
CA GLY A 302 -20.75 -5.90 17.76
C GLY A 302 -20.35 -4.44 17.51
N HIS A 303 -19.63 -3.81 18.45
CA HIS A 303 -19.08 -2.48 18.22
C HIS A 303 -18.05 -2.47 17.10
N PHE A 304 -17.11 -3.44 17.11
CA PHE A 304 -16.16 -3.63 16.01
C PHE A 304 -16.87 -3.79 14.67
N ALA A 305 -17.86 -4.68 14.58
CA ALA A 305 -18.60 -4.93 13.34
C ALA A 305 -19.35 -3.70 12.84
N LYS A 306 -19.96 -2.91 13.75
CA LYS A 306 -20.58 -1.63 13.41
C LYS A 306 -19.56 -0.66 12.81
N LEU A 307 -18.40 -0.50 13.47
CA LEU A 307 -17.33 0.37 12.98
C LEU A 307 -16.77 -0.07 11.63
N PHE A 308 -16.56 -1.37 11.46
CA PHE A 308 -16.10 -1.94 10.20
C PHE A 308 -17.10 -1.64 9.07
N LYS A 309 -18.40 -1.83 9.33
CA LYS A 309 -19.46 -1.50 8.37
C LYS A 309 -19.53 0.00 8.08
N GLU A 310 -19.33 0.87 9.07
CA GLU A 310 -19.24 2.32 8.85
C GLU A 310 -18.05 2.71 7.98
N TYR A 311 -16.92 2.00 8.09
CA TYR A 311 -15.72 2.25 7.29
C TYR A 311 -15.84 1.75 5.85
N TYR A 312 -16.37 0.54 5.67
CA TYR A 312 -16.28 -0.19 4.40
C TYR A 312 -17.63 -0.40 3.70
N GLY A 313 -18.73 0.04 4.31
CA GLY A 313 -20.09 -0.14 3.78
C GLY A 313 -20.66 -1.56 3.92
N ILE A 314 -19.84 -2.54 4.26
CA ILE A 314 -20.20 -3.96 4.43
C ILE A 314 -19.73 -4.48 5.79
N SER A 315 -20.44 -5.46 6.34
CA SER A 315 -20.06 -6.08 7.61
C SER A 315 -18.82 -6.98 7.47
N PRO A 316 -18.10 -7.28 8.57
CA PRO A 316 -16.96 -8.20 8.53
C PRO A 316 -17.32 -9.58 7.96
N LYS A 317 -18.53 -10.08 8.26
CA LYS A 317 -19.02 -11.38 7.78
C LYS A 317 -19.24 -11.36 6.27
N GLU A 318 -19.92 -10.33 5.76
CA GLU A 318 -20.14 -10.16 4.32
C GLU A 318 -18.81 -10.02 3.58
N TYR A 319 -17.86 -9.25 4.15
CA TYR A 319 -16.53 -9.10 3.56
C TYR A 319 -15.80 -10.42 3.46
N ARG A 320 -15.79 -11.24 4.52
CA ARG A 320 -15.18 -12.58 4.46
C ARG A 320 -15.82 -13.45 3.37
N ASN A 321 -17.15 -13.54 3.36
CA ASN A 321 -17.86 -14.42 2.44
C ASN A 321 -17.63 -14.07 0.96
N LYS A 322 -17.58 -12.77 0.62
CA LYS A 322 -17.31 -12.30 -0.76
C LYS A 322 -15.96 -12.75 -1.33
N ASN A 323 -15.03 -13.17 -0.49
CA ASN A 323 -13.70 -13.61 -0.92
C ASN A 323 -13.55 -15.13 -0.93
N ILE A 324 -14.42 -15.86 -0.21
CA ILE A 324 -14.41 -17.33 -0.14
C ILE A 324 -15.23 -17.97 -1.28
N GLU A 325 -16.32 -17.33 -1.73
CA GLU A 325 -17.04 -17.68 -2.98
C GLU A 325 -16.33 -17.11 -4.19
#